data_AF-A0A4Q7KWY0-F1
#
_entry.id   AF-A0A4Q7KWY0-F1
#
_cell.length_a   1.000
_cell.length_b   1.000
_cell.length_c   1.000
_cell.angle_alpha   90.00
_cell.angle_beta   90.00
_cell.angle_gamma   90.00
#
_symmetry.space_group_name_H-M   'P 1'
#
loop_
_entity.id
_entity.type
_entity.pdbx_description
1 polymer ?
#
loop_
_entity_poly.entity_id
_entity_poly.type
_entity_poly.pdbx_seq_one_letter_code
_entity_poly.pdbx_strand_id
1 'polypeptide(L)'
;MRVWDMKTTGGLCTALVGAATVPDLAAALDPAERYVLLPEFTPLQGDWQDALIPMSPGRGTSPVKVTVKRVAADVLLETSAFLELAPELFALGCTALQFRDPPRAFTNYDDERPHARAARYRSAGLTVRFDLPHARESALLTTTDEESLRAALTRLGV
;
A
#
# COMPACT_ATOMS: atom_id res chain seq x y z
N MET A 1 4.90 5.26 -18.24
CA MET A 1 5.48 4.08 -17.56
C MET A 1 5.43 2.88 -18.53
N ARG A 2 6.19 1.79 -18.33
CA ARG A 2 6.16 0.60 -19.21
C ARG A 2 5.83 -0.64 -18.40
N VAL A 3 5.03 -1.56 -18.93
CA VAL A 3 4.84 -2.92 -18.37
C VAL A 3 5.96 -3.83 -18.87
N TRP A 4 6.67 -4.49 -17.97
CA TRP A 4 7.78 -5.40 -18.30
C TRP A 4 7.36 -6.86 -18.32
N ASP A 5 6.45 -7.25 -17.44
CA ASP A 5 5.96 -8.63 -17.34
C ASP A 5 4.53 -8.65 -16.77
N MET A 6 3.76 -9.67 -17.15
CA MET A 6 2.43 -9.94 -16.61
C MET A 6 2.27 -11.44 -16.38
N LYS A 7 1.79 -11.81 -15.20
CA LYS A 7 1.65 -13.21 -14.80
C LYS A 7 0.41 -13.43 -13.97
N THR A 8 -0.20 -14.60 -14.16
CA THR A 8 -1.25 -15.11 -13.26
C THR A 8 -0.69 -16.35 -12.56
N THR A 9 -0.58 -16.31 -11.23
CA THR A 9 0.01 -17.41 -10.45
C THR A 9 -0.64 -17.48 -9.07
N GLY A 10 -0.98 -18.68 -8.61
CA GLY A 10 -1.56 -18.88 -7.28
C GLY A 10 -2.93 -18.22 -7.08
N GLY A 11 -3.63 -17.85 -8.17
CA GLY A 11 -4.91 -17.12 -8.13
C GLY A 11 -4.78 -15.62 -7.91
N LEU A 12 -3.60 -15.05 -8.17
CA LEU A 12 -3.32 -13.61 -8.24
C LEU A 12 -2.88 -13.25 -9.66
N CYS A 13 -3.25 -12.05 -10.11
CA CYS A 13 -2.77 -11.46 -11.35
C CYS A 13 -1.78 -10.35 -11.00
N THR A 14 -0.60 -10.36 -11.60
CA THR A 14 0.47 -9.42 -11.30
C THR A 14 1.04 -8.78 -12.55
N ALA A 15 1.43 -7.51 -12.45
CA ALA A 15 2.18 -6.81 -13.49
C ALA A 15 3.42 -6.13 -12.88
N LEU A 16 4.59 -6.36 -13.48
CA LEU A 16 5.80 -5.61 -13.15
C LEU A 16 5.82 -4.35 -14.03
N VAL A 17 5.71 -3.19 -13.41
CA VAL A 17 5.84 -1.90 -14.08
C VAL A 17 7.23 -1.33 -13.84
N GLY A 18 7.77 -0.63 -14.83
CA GLY A 18 9.09 -0.01 -14.74
C GLY A 18 9.18 1.10 -13.69
N ALA A 19 10.29 1.84 -13.70
CA ALA A 19 10.57 2.92 -12.76
C ALA A 19 9.35 3.83 -12.50
N ALA A 20 8.94 3.91 -11.24
CA ALA A 20 7.75 4.63 -10.78
C ALA A 20 7.97 5.29 -9.42
N THR A 21 7.11 6.24 -9.08
CA THR A 21 7.01 6.86 -7.75
C THR A 21 5.63 6.60 -7.16
N VAL A 22 5.45 6.86 -5.86
CA VAL A 22 4.13 6.73 -5.22
C VAL A 22 3.04 7.56 -5.94
N PRO A 23 3.29 8.83 -6.35
CA PRO A 23 2.36 9.58 -7.20
C PRO A 23 2.01 8.89 -8.52
N ASP A 24 2.99 8.29 -9.21
CA ASP A 24 2.74 7.59 -10.47
C ASP A 24 1.82 6.38 -10.24
N LEU A 25 2.07 5.62 -9.16
CA LEU A 25 1.30 4.42 -8.81
C LEU A 25 -0.07 4.73 -8.21
N ALA A 26 -0.25 5.91 -7.61
CA ALA A 26 -1.54 6.37 -7.09
C ALA A 26 -2.59 6.43 -8.21
N ALA A 27 -2.19 6.69 -9.45
CA ALA A 27 -3.09 6.65 -10.60
C ALA A 27 -3.64 5.24 -10.90
N ALA A 28 -3.03 4.16 -10.39
CA ALA A 28 -3.57 2.80 -10.54
C ALA A 28 -4.84 2.57 -9.72
N LEU A 29 -5.02 3.33 -8.64
CA LEU A 29 -6.11 3.18 -7.69
C LEU A 29 -7.45 3.55 -8.31
N ASP A 30 -8.52 2.88 -7.88
CA ASP A 30 -9.87 3.26 -8.27
C ASP A 30 -10.42 4.34 -7.32
N PRO A 31 -10.72 5.56 -7.77
CA PRO A 31 -11.25 6.62 -6.91
C PRO A 31 -12.64 6.30 -6.34
N ALA A 32 -13.36 5.31 -6.87
CA ALA A 32 -14.64 4.86 -6.33
C ALA A 32 -14.50 3.92 -5.11
N GLU A 33 -13.33 3.29 -4.94
CA GLU A 33 -13.05 2.39 -3.84
C GLU A 33 -12.48 3.18 -2.66
N ARG A 34 -12.81 2.78 -1.42
CA ARG A 34 -12.78 3.72 -0.29
C ARG A 34 -11.50 3.72 0.51
N TYR A 35 -10.83 2.60 0.68
CA TYR A 35 -9.78 2.48 1.68
C TYR A 35 -8.43 2.14 1.07
N VAL A 36 -7.37 2.79 1.53
CA VAL A 36 -5.98 2.45 1.23
C VAL A 36 -5.26 2.15 2.55
N LEU A 37 -4.76 0.92 2.67
CA LEU A 37 -3.89 0.49 3.76
C LEU A 37 -2.43 0.60 3.33
N LEU A 38 -1.62 1.26 4.14
CA LEU A 38 -0.16 1.28 4.07
C LEU A 38 0.37 0.40 5.21
N PRO A 39 0.62 -0.90 4.99
CA PRO A 39 1.15 -1.78 6.02
C PRO A 39 2.59 -1.40 6.35
N GLU A 40 2.93 -1.47 7.64
CA GLU A 40 4.27 -1.17 8.17
C GLU A 40 4.88 0.16 7.66
N PHE A 41 4.03 1.15 7.35
CA PHE A 41 4.48 2.45 6.88
C PHE A 41 5.45 3.06 7.89
N THR A 42 6.66 3.37 7.43
CA THR A 42 7.77 3.76 8.29
C THR A 42 8.12 5.23 8.05
N PRO A 43 7.38 6.20 8.64
CA PRO A 43 7.63 7.63 8.43
C PRO A 43 8.94 8.12 9.06
N LEU A 44 9.47 7.38 10.04
CA LEU A 44 10.73 7.70 10.72
C LEU A 44 11.65 6.49 10.68
N GLN A 45 12.82 6.64 10.06
CA GLN A 45 13.86 5.61 9.96
C GLN A 45 15.24 6.25 9.90
N GLY A 46 16.22 5.63 10.56
CA GLY A 46 17.63 6.03 10.48
C GLY A 46 18.24 6.22 11.86
N ASP A 47 18.70 7.44 12.14
CA ASP A 47 19.33 7.80 13.40
C ASP A 47 18.32 8.04 14.53
N TRP A 48 18.83 8.06 15.76
CA TRP A 48 18.03 8.41 16.95
C TRP A 48 17.52 9.84 16.84
N GLN A 49 16.20 9.99 16.94
CA GLN A 49 15.53 11.28 16.86
C GLN A 49 14.35 11.34 17.84
N ASP A 50 14.03 12.54 18.30
CA ASP A 50 12.90 12.77 19.18
C ASP A 50 11.59 12.78 18.37
N ALA A 51 10.58 12.03 18.82
CA ALA A 51 9.26 11.96 18.22
C ALA A 51 8.15 12.04 19.27
N LEU A 52 6.98 12.52 18.86
CA LEU A 52 5.77 12.54 19.68
C LEU A 52 4.91 11.32 19.36
N ILE A 53 4.82 10.36 20.29
CA ILE A 53 4.15 9.08 20.07
C ILE A 53 2.99 8.88 21.06
N PRO A 54 1.79 8.49 20.60
CA PRO A 54 0.70 8.11 21.49
C PRO A 54 1.00 6.74 22.13
N MET A 55 1.38 6.73 23.41
CA MET A 55 1.85 5.52 24.11
C MET A 55 0.73 4.63 24.68
N SER A 56 -0.50 5.15 24.84
CA SER A 56 -1.60 4.37 25.41
C SER A 56 -2.97 4.84 24.90
N PRO A 57 -3.88 3.91 24.57
CA PRO A 57 -5.27 4.24 24.27
C PRO A 57 -6.02 4.89 25.45
N GLY A 58 -5.62 4.59 26.69
CA GLY A 58 -6.37 4.92 27.91
C GLY A 58 -6.05 6.27 28.56
N ARG A 59 -5.02 6.99 28.10
CA ARG A 59 -4.64 8.32 28.64
C ARG A 59 -5.13 9.49 27.77
N GLY A 60 -6.05 9.21 26.86
CA GLY A 60 -6.27 10.08 25.70
C GLY A 60 -5.06 9.99 24.78
N THR A 61 -5.23 10.37 23.52
CA THR A 61 -4.21 10.37 22.48
C THR A 61 -3.07 11.38 22.73
N SER A 62 -2.86 11.85 23.96
CA SER A 62 -1.82 12.81 24.34
C SER A 62 -0.44 12.23 24.00
N PRO A 63 0.26 12.81 23.00
CA PRO A 63 1.54 12.29 22.56
C PRO A 63 2.60 12.46 23.64
N VAL A 64 3.45 11.45 23.83
CA VAL A 64 4.61 11.50 24.72
C VAL A 64 5.88 11.68 23.87
N LYS A 65 6.77 12.59 24.30
CA LYS A 65 8.08 12.74 23.68
C LYS A 65 8.95 11.54 24.02
N VAL A 66 9.41 10.82 22.99
CA VAL A 66 10.31 9.67 23.10
C VAL A 66 11.43 9.78 22.08
N THR A 67 12.60 9.24 22.37
CA THR A 67 13.70 9.13 21.40
C THR A 67 13.62 7.77 20.73
N VAL A 68 13.46 7.76 19.41
CA VAL A 68 13.21 6.56 18.60
C VAL A 68 14.19 6.48 17.45
N LYS A 69 14.56 5.25 17.06
CA LYS A 69 15.38 4.98 15.87
C LYS A 69 14.51 4.70 14.64
N ARG A 70 13.34 4.08 14.86
CA ARG A 70 12.37 3.73 13.83
C ARG A 70 10.96 3.79 14.39
N VAL A 71 10.02 4.31 13.62
CA VAL A 71 8.58 4.21 13.88
C VAL A 71 7.92 3.61 12.65
N ALA A 72 7.19 2.52 12.85
CA ALA A 72 6.39 1.88 11.82
C ALA A 72 4.96 1.70 12.34
N ALA A 73 3.97 1.92 11.48
CA ALA A 73 2.57 1.73 11.80
C ALA A 73 1.79 1.31 10.55
N ASP A 74 0.74 0.52 10.76
CA ASP A 74 -0.26 0.30 9.73
C ASP A 74 -1.16 1.54 9.66
N VAL A 75 -1.23 2.17 8.48
CA VAL A 75 -2.02 3.39 8.28
C VAL A 75 -3.16 3.07 7.32
N LEU A 76 -4.40 3.21 7.80
CA LEU A 76 -5.59 3.09 6.97
C LEU A 76 -6.12 4.49 6.66
N LEU A 77 -6.22 4.82 5.38
CA LEU A 77 -6.71 6.10 4.87
C LEU A 77 -7.95 5.88 4.00
N GLU A 78 -8.80 6.89 3.92
CA GLU A 78 -9.71 7.00 2.78
C GLU A 78 -8.88 7.22 1.50
N THR A 79 -9.29 6.65 0.37
CA THR A 79 -8.57 6.74 -0.91
C THR A 79 -8.34 8.20 -1.30
N SER A 80 -9.33 9.07 -1.11
CA SER A 80 -9.18 10.50 -1.41
C SER A 80 -8.05 11.15 -0.60
N ALA A 81 -7.94 10.84 0.69
CA ALA A 81 -6.87 11.35 1.55
C ALA A 81 -5.50 10.79 1.14
N PHE A 82 -5.43 9.52 0.74
CA PHE A 82 -4.20 8.95 0.18
C PHE A 82 -3.78 9.65 -1.12
N LEU A 83 -4.72 9.94 -2.03
CA LEU A 83 -4.43 10.63 -3.28
C LEU A 83 -3.95 12.07 -3.06
N GLU A 84 -4.49 12.77 -2.06
CA GLU A 84 -4.02 14.10 -1.66
C GLU A 84 -2.59 14.06 -1.09
N LEU A 85 -2.25 13.03 -0.32
CA LEU A 85 -0.92 12.85 0.29
C LEU A 85 0.12 12.26 -0.66
N ALA A 86 -0.29 11.59 -1.74
CA ALA A 86 0.63 10.88 -2.64
C ALA A 86 1.80 11.74 -3.13
N PRO A 87 1.62 13.03 -3.52
CA PRO A 87 2.74 13.93 -3.90
C PRO A 87 3.83 14.07 -2.82
N GLU A 88 3.45 14.05 -1.55
CA GLU A 88 4.40 14.16 -0.42
C GLU A 88 5.24 12.87 -0.24
N LEU A 89 4.76 11.74 -0.77
CA LEU A 89 5.41 10.44 -0.70
C LEU A 89 6.34 10.17 -1.89
N PHE A 90 6.60 11.16 -2.75
CA PHE A 90 7.37 11.01 -4.01
C PHE A 90 8.76 10.35 -3.83
N ALA A 91 9.44 10.62 -2.72
CA ALA A 91 10.79 10.14 -2.45
C ALA A 91 10.82 8.78 -1.72
N LEU A 92 9.66 8.20 -1.42
CA LEU A 92 9.56 6.97 -0.62
C LEU A 92 9.25 5.74 -1.49
N GLY A 93 9.70 4.58 -1.04
CA GLY A 93 9.07 3.31 -1.38
C GLY A 93 7.91 3.06 -0.41
N CYS A 94 6.85 2.39 -0.88
CA CYS A 94 5.81 1.90 -0.01
C CYS A 94 5.07 0.71 -0.62
N THR A 95 4.41 -0.03 0.25
CA THR A 95 3.36 -0.97 -0.13
C THR A 95 2.01 -0.30 0.14
N ALA A 96 1.08 -0.41 -0.79
CA ALA A 96 -0.28 0.07 -0.62
C ALA A 96 -1.29 -0.98 -1.09
N LEU A 97 -2.35 -1.16 -0.30
CA LEU A 97 -3.44 -2.10 -0.58
C LEU A 97 -4.75 -1.32 -0.57
N GLN A 98 -5.46 -1.29 -1.70
CA GLN A 98 -6.76 -0.67 -1.80
C GLN A 98 -7.89 -1.68 -1.59
N PHE A 99 -8.89 -1.30 -0.80
CA PHE A 99 -10.04 -2.13 -0.47
C PHE A 99 -11.35 -1.36 -0.69
N ARG A 100 -12.40 -2.12 -1.01
CA ARG A 100 -13.78 -1.61 -1.08
C ARG A 100 -14.34 -1.23 0.29
N ASP A 101 -14.17 -2.15 1.23
CA ASP A 101 -14.66 -2.04 2.61
C ASP A 101 -13.47 -1.92 3.57
N PRO A 102 -13.67 -1.40 4.80
CA PRO A 102 -12.60 -1.32 5.78
C PRO A 102 -11.98 -2.73 6.04
N PRO A 103 -10.66 -2.91 5.85
CA PRO A 103 -10.02 -4.18 6.13
C PRO A 103 -10.12 -4.53 7.62
N ARG A 104 -10.18 -5.83 7.94
CA ARG A 104 -10.26 -6.30 9.32
C ARG A 104 -8.96 -6.02 10.05
N ALA A 105 -9.06 -5.43 11.25
CA ALA A 105 -7.94 -5.27 12.16
C ALA A 105 -7.22 -6.61 12.42
N PHE A 106 -5.90 -6.56 12.62
CA PHE A 106 -5.03 -7.71 12.91
C PHE A 106 -4.92 -8.76 11.79
N THR A 107 -5.29 -8.40 10.56
CA THR A 107 -5.11 -9.28 9.40
C THR A 107 -3.72 -9.08 8.80
N ASN A 108 -2.89 -10.12 8.77
CA ASN A 108 -1.66 -10.11 7.98
C ASN A 108 -2.01 -10.30 6.49
N TYR A 109 -1.64 -9.37 5.62
CA TYR A 109 -1.92 -9.47 4.17
C TYR A 109 -0.74 -10.07 3.36
N ASP A 110 0.40 -10.33 4.00
CA ASP A 110 1.64 -10.85 3.41
C ASP A 110 1.85 -12.35 3.70
N ASP A 111 0.82 -13.19 3.50
CA ASP A 111 1.01 -14.65 3.61
C ASP A 111 2.01 -15.13 2.57
N GLU A 112 3.03 -15.89 2.98
CA GLU A 112 4.02 -16.45 2.05
C GLU A 112 3.40 -17.43 1.04
N ARG A 113 2.27 -18.06 1.39
CA ARG A 113 1.59 -19.05 0.54
C ARG A 113 0.67 -18.34 -0.47
N PRO A 114 0.92 -18.43 -1.79
CA PRO A 114 0.17 -17.67 -2.79
C PRO A 114 -1.35 -17.90 -2.77
N HIS A 115 -1.78 -19.16 -2.63
CA HIS A 115 -3.21 -19.50 -2.60
C HIS A 115 -3.94 -18.94 -1.37
N ALA A 116 -3.29 -18.97 -0.21
CA ALA A 116 -3.85 -18.41 1.03
C ALA A 116 -3.96 -16.88 0.93
N ARG A 117 -2.92 -16.23 0.37
CA ARG A 117 -2.91 -14.79 0.10
C ARG A 117 -4.02 -14.38 -0.87
N ALA A 118 -4.20 -15.10 -1.96
CA ALA A 118 -5.29 -14.86 -2.93
C ALA A 118 -6.68 -14.99 -2.30
N ALA A 119 -6.90 -16.02 -1.48
CA ALA A 119 -8.17 -16.20 -0.77
C ALA A 119 -8.43 -15.05 0.21
N ARG A 120 -7.39 -14.60 0.93
CA ARG A 120 -7.48 -13.48 1.87
C ARG A 120 -7.82 -12.17 1.16
N TYR A 121 -7.14 -11.86 0.06
CA TYR A 121 -7.41 -10.67 -0.77
C TYR A 121 -8.85 -10.64 -1.27
N ARG A 122 -9.35 -11.76 -1.81
CA ARG A 122 -10.75 -11.88 -2.23
C ARG A 122 -11.71 -11.65 -1.06
N SER A 123 -11.47 -12.30 0.08
CA SER A 123 -12.35 -12.18 1.25
C SER A 123 -12.36 -10.79 1.87
N ALA A 124 -11.29 -10.01 1.69
CA ALA A 124 -11.16 -8.65 2.19
C ALA A 124 -11.62 -7.60 1.16
N GLY A 125 -11.99 -8.01 -0.06
CA GLY A 125 -12.37 -7.08 -1.12
C GLY A 125 -11.21 -6.20 -1.59
N LEU A 126 -10.00 -6.76 -1.67
CA LEU A 126 -8.84 -6.07 -2.26
C LEU A 126 -9.12 -5.79 -3.73
N THR A 127 -8.94 -4.53 -4.14
CA THR A 127 -9.11 -4.11 -5.54
C THR A 127 -7.76 -4.09 -6.26
N VAL A 128 -6.76 -3.44 -5.66
CA VAL A 128 -5.39 -3.41 -6.18
C VAL A 128 -4.40 -3.27 -5.03
N ARG A 129 -3.25 -3.93 -5.18
CA ARG A 129 -2.05 -3.73 -4.36
C ARG A 129 -0.92 -3.26 -5.25
N PHE A 130 -0.08 -2.34 -4.75
CA PHE A 130 1.23 -2.13 -5.32
C PHE A 130 2.33 -2.26 -4.28
N ASP A 131 3.46 -2.80 -4.69
CA ASP A 131 4.70 -2.90 -3.92
C ASP A 131 5.79 -2.09 -4.65
N LEU A 132 6.21 -0.96 -4.06
CA LEU A 132 7.31 -0.12 -4.55
C LEU A 132 8.45 -0.15 -3.50
N PRO A 133 9.55 -0.90 -3.73
CA PRO A 133 10.61 -1.03 -2.74
C PRO A 133 11.29 0.31 -2.41
N HIS A 134 11.59 1.10 -3.45
CA HIS A 134 12.15 2.45 -3.33
C HIS A 134 11.59 3.35 -4.43
N ALA A 135 11.62 4.66 -4.21
CA ALA A 135 11.23 5.61 -5.24
C ALA A 135 12.10 5.45 -6.50
N ARG A 136 11.44 5.52 -7.68
CA ARG A 136 12.03 5.39 -9.01
C ARG A 136 12.56 3.98 -9.33
N GLU A 137 12.25 2.99 -8.52
CA GLU A 137 12.42 1.58 -8.87
C GLU A 137 11.16 1.01 -9.54
N SER A 138 11.26 -0.24 -9.96
CA SER A 138 10.13 -0.98 -10.54
C SER A 138 9.13 -1.36 -9.46
N ALA A 139 7.85 -1.33 -9.80
CA ALA A 139 6.78 -1.68 -8.87
C ALA A 139 6.05 -2.94 -9.33
N LEU A 140 5.58 -3.71 -8.37
CA LEU A 140 4.72 -4.86 -8.62
C LEU A 140 3.27 -4.48 -8.33
N LEU A 141 2.41 -4.50 -9.35
CA LEU A 141 0.97 -4.43 -9.19
C LEU A 141 0.41 -5.83 -9.00
N THR A 142 -0.54 -5.99 -8.07
CA THR A 142 -1.20 -7.26 -7.78
C THR A 142 -2.70 -7.05 -7.63
N THR A 143 -3.50 -7.91 -8.26
CA THR A 143 -4.97 -7.97 -8.12
C THR A 143 -5.42 -9.43 -8.01
N THR A 144 -6.70 -9.65 -7.73
CA THR A 144 -7.27 -11.01 -7.62
C THR A 144 -7.79 -11.58 -8.94
N ASP A 145 -7.87 -10.76 -9.97
CA ASP A 145 -8.42 -11.09 -11.29
C ASP A 145 -7.83 -10.17 -12.39
N GLU A 146 -7.90 -10.62 -13.64
CA GLU A 146 -7.27 -9.93 -14.77
C GLU A 146 -7.99 -8.62 -15.14
N GLU A 147 -9.29 -8.52 -14.91
CA GLU A 147 -10.08 -7.35 -15.24
C GLU A 147 -9.65 -6.16 -14.38
N SER A 148 -9.55 -6.36 -13.08
CA SER A 148 -9.03 -5.38 -12.11
C SER A 148 -7.59 -4.96 -12.45
N LEU A 149 -6.74 -5.90 -12.89
CA LEU A 149 -5.36 -5.58 -13.28
C LEU A 149 -5.34 -4.69 -14.53
N ARG A 150 -6.11 -5.05 -15.56
CA ARG A 150 -6.21 -4.26 -16.80
C ARG A 150 -6.79 -2.88 -16.53
N ALA A 151 -7.79 -2.76 -15.65
CA ALA A 151 -8.34 -1.48 -15.24
C ALA A 151 -7.28 -0.60 -14.56
N ALA A 152 -6.51 -1.16 -13.62
CA ALA A 152 -5.41 -0.46 -12.96
C ALA A 152 -4.34 0.02 -13.96
N LEU A 153 -3.92 -0.84 -14.88
CA LEU A 153 -2.96 -0.49 -15.94
C LEU A 153 -3.50 0.59 -16.90
N THR A 154 -4.79 0.53 -17.23
CA THR A 154 -5.45 1.55 -18.05
C THR A 154 -5.42 2.91 -17.37
N ARG A 155 -5.70 2.99 -16.06
CA ARG A 155 -5.62 4.26 -15.32
C ARG A 155 -4.18 4.81 -15.23
N LEU A 156 -3.19 3.92 -15.20
CA LEU A 156 -1.77 4.28 -15.30
C LEU A 156 -1.33 4.74 -16.70
N GLY A 157 -2.18 4.56 -17.71
CA GLY A 157 -1.88 4.89 -19.10
C GLY A 157 -0.84 3.97 -19.73
N VAL A 158 -0.84 2.67 -19.38
CA VAL A 158 0.12 1.66 -19.88
C VAL A 158 -0.55 0.43 -20.49
#